data_AF-A0A8W8MVM3-F1
#
_entry.id   AF-A0A8W8MVM3-F1
#
_cell.length_a   1.000
_cell.length_b   1.000
_cell.length_c   1.000
_cell.angle_alpha   90.00
_cell.angle_beta   90.00
_cell.angle_gamma   90.00
#
_symmetry.space_group_name_H-M   'P 1'
#
loop_
_entity.id
_entity.type
_entity.pdbx_description
1 polymer ?
#
loop_
_entity_poly.entity_id
_entity_poly.type
_entity_poly.pdbx_seq_one_letter_code
_entity_poly.pdbx_strand_id
1 'polypeptide(L)'
;LKYWKASEFRSFLLYFGGPVLHGILDKDRFSHYLLLVDSMHILLKCGSTDKDLDKAESLLIRFCSRFENLYERCFLRLNVHQLLHLPDCVRNLGPLYTHSCFSFESKNGIVLKMIRGSQSIDTQIITAISFIQKLPELKQKCIVKDSEIDMLCKIIENPSFLKRGQKLDDGIYILGASYGRCLTNNEVGALQQFLKHDPIVNTYTSFNRVEYGAYVIYGTEYSRMIKRNNSAVCYQGESGICFGEVMFFILCQNTSNIVQPLVFIKKLFCRNYNEDLHILSVTETNDIEVAHIRSLLSSCMLVAYPGTQKSFVCKFPNRLESD
;
A
#
# COMPACT_ATOMS: atom_id res chain seq x y z
N LEU A 1 -12.79 19.79 -2.48
CA LEU A 1 -12.72 19.32 -1.08
C LEU A 1 -14.09 18.94 -0.50
N LYS A 2 -15.17 19.71 -0.68
CA LYS A 2 -16.50 19.42 -0.05
C LYS A 2 -17.07 18.01 -0.34
N TYR A 3 -16.67 17.39 -1.46
CA TYR A 3 -17.15 16.06 -1.87
C TYR A 3 -16.16 14.93 -1.60
N TRP A 4 -15.04 15.22 -0.95
CA TRP A 4 -14.03 14.20 -0.69
C TRP A 4 -14.46 13.29 0.45
N LYS A 5 -14.20 12.00 0.29
CA LYS A 5 -14.32 11.00 1.35
C LYS A 5 -13.14 11.12 2.32
N ALA A 6 -13.32 10.59 3.53
CA ALA A 6 -12.25 10.52 4.52
C ALA A 6 -10.99 9.78 3.99
N SER A 7 -11.18 8.72 3.20
CA SER A 7 -10.08 7.99 2.54
C SER A 7 -9.30 8.84 1.52
N GLU A 8 -9.96 9.77 0.83
CA GLU A 8 -9.33 10.71 -0.12
C GLU A 8 -8.56 11.80 0.63
N PHE A 9 -9.13 12.38 1.70
CA PHE A 9 -8.42 13.32 2.56
C PHE A 9 -7.17 12.70 3.18
N ARG A 10 -7.26 11.46 3.66
CA ARG A 10 -6.12 10.71 4.19
C ARG A 10 -5.05 10.49 3.12
N SER A 11 -5.45 10.03 1.93
CA SER A 11 -4.50 9.79 0.83
C SER A 11 -3.80 11.08 0.40
N PHE A 12 -4.54 12.20 0.40
CA PHE A 12 -3.96 13.51 0.15
C PHE A 12 -2.99 13.91 1.24
N LEU A 13 -3.34 13.74 2.52
CA LEU A 13 -2.46 14.06 3.63
C LEU A 13 -1.14 13.28 3.56
N LEU A 14 -1.20 11.96 3.39
CA LEU A 14 -0.04 11.08 3.53
C LEU A 14 0.81 10.94 2.27
N TYR A 15 0.22 11.09 1.07
CA TYR A 15 0.90 10.70 -0.16
C TYR A 15 0.97 11.83 -1.19
N PHE A 16 -0.13 12.55 -1.43
CA PHE A 16 -0.19 13.51 -2.54
C PHE A 16 0.18 14.93 -2.13
N GLY A 17 -0.17 15.37 -0.92
CA GLY A 17 -0.04 16.77 -0.54
C GLY A 17 1.41 17.21 -0.40
N GLY A 18 2.31 16.35 0.10
CA GLY A 18 3.75 16.64 0.14
C GLY A 18 4.32 16.97 -1.24
N PRO A 19 4.20 16.06 -2.23
CA PRO A 19 4.54 16.37 -3.61
C PRO A 19 3.77 17.59 -4.14
N VAL A 20 2.43 17.54 -4.18
CA VAL A 20 1.61 18.50 -4.93
C VAL A 20 1.74 19.93 -4.40
N LEU A 21 1.86 20.11 -3.09
CA LEU A 21 1.96 21.43 -2.47
C LEU A 21 3.39 21.99 -2.51
N HIS A 22 4.38 21.18 -2.88
CA HIS A 22 5.76 21.62 -2.99
C HIS A 22 5.91 22.65 -4.11
N GLY A 23 6.37 23.85 -3.74
CA GLY A 23 6.52 24.98 -4.67
C GLY A 23 5.22 25.77 -4.91
N ILE A 24 4.07 25.29 -4.42
CA ILE A 24 2.81 26.04 -4.41
C ILE A 24 2.65 26.81 -3.11
N LEU A 25 2.88 26.14 -1.97
CA LEU A 25 2.89 26.78 -0.66
C LEU A 25 4.20 27.51 -0.42
N ASP A 26 4.14 28.60 0.36
CA ASP A 26 5.35 29.22 0.90
C ASP A 26 6.09 28.25 1.83
N LYS A 27 7.37 28.55 2.07
CA LYS A 27 8.27 27.66 2.82
C LYS A 27 7.77 27.38 4.23
N ASP A 28 7.16 28.36 4.90
CA ASP A 28 6.73 28.21 6.29
C ASP A 28 5.47 27.35 6.38
N ARG A 29 4.48 27.60 5.53
CA ARG A 29 3.25 26.79 5.46
C ARG A 29 3.52 25.37 4.96
N PHE A 30 4.43 25.19 4.01
CA PHE A 30 4.83 23.87 3.54
C PHE A 30 5.54 23.07 4.65
N SER A 31 6.51 23.69 5.33
CA SER A 31 7.21 23.04 6.46
C SER A 31 6.24 22.72 7.60
N HIS A 32 5.28 23.60 7.87
CA HIS A 32 4.24 23.38 8.86
C HIS A 32 3.32 22.21 8.48
N TYR A 33 2.90 22.13 7.22
CA TYR A 33 2.11 21.00 6.71
C TYR A 33 2.85 19.67 6.89
N LEU A 34 4.15 19.61 6.60
CA LEU A 34 4.95 18.39 6.76
C LEU A 34 5.03 17.89 8.21
N LEU A 35 4.99 18.78 9.22
CA LEU A 35 4.90 18.36 10.63
C LEU A 35 3.67 17.46 10.87
N LEU A 36 2.54 17.82 10.28
CA LEU A 36 1.32 17.04 10.38
C LEU A 36 1.46 15.72 9.61
N VAL A 37 2.04 15.74 8.41
CA VAL A 37 2.23 14.52 7.63
C VAL A 37 3.13 13.52 8.36
N ASP A 38 4.29 13.98 8.85
CA ASP A 38 5.28 13.15 9.56
C ASP A 38 4.70 12.54 10.84
N SER A 39 4.00 13.34 11.65
CA SER A 39 3.37 12.87 12.89
C SER A 39 2.28 11.83 12.61
N MET A 40 1.40 12.08 11.63
CA MET A 40 0.36 11.12 11.26
C MET A 40 0.94 9.82 10.71
N HIS A 41 2.01 9.91 9.92
CA HIS A 41 2.68 8.72 9.38
C HIS A 41 3.22 7.83 10.52
N ILE A 42 3.84 8.43 11.54
CA ILE A 42 4.33 7.71 12.72
C ILE A 42 3.18 7.09 13.53
N LEU A 43 2.12 7.85 13.80
CA LEU A 43 0.99 7.40 14.61
C LEU A 43 0.15 6.30 13.92
N LEU A 44 0.24 6.19 12.59
CA LEU A 44 -0.39 5.14 11.79
C LEU A 44 0.49 3.91 11.59
N LYS A 45 1.79 3.99 11.87
CA LYS A 45 2.73 2.89 11.63
C LYS A 45 2.47 1.74 12.62
N CYS A 46 2.58 0.51 12.12
CA CYS A 46 2.52 -0.67 12.98
C CYS A 46 3.84 -0.81 13.77
N GLY A 47 3.74 -0.97 15.09
CA GLY A 47 4.92 -1.19 15.95
C GLY A 47 5.76 0.08 16.20
N SER A 48 5.14 1.25 16.25
CA SER A 48 5.83 2.49 16.66
C SER A 48 6.36 2.36 18.09
N THR A 49 7.62 2.75 18.30
CA THR A 49 8.27 2.74 19.62
C THR A 49 7.91 3.98 20.42
N ASP A 50 8.11 3.98 21.74
CA ASP A 50 7.88 5.18 22.57
C ASP A 50 8.66 6.39 22.07
N LYS A 51 9.89 6.19 21.58
CA LYS A 51 10.71 7.25 20.96
C LYS A 51 10.06 7.82 19.69
N ASP A 52 9.42 6.97 18.88
CA ASP A 52 8.68 7.43 17.70
C ASP A 52 7.46 8.25 18.14
N LEU A 53 6.75 7.81 19.18
CA LEU A 53 5.58 8.52 19.72
C LEU A 53 5.96 9.87 20.33
N ASP A 54 7.07 9.95 21.07
CA ASP A 54 7.60 11.20 21.61
C ASP A 54 7.98 12.17 20.48
N LYS A 55 8.55 11.66 19.38
CA LYS A 55 8.81 12.46 18.17
C LYS A 55 7.50 12.96 17.56
N ALA A 56 6.49 12.11 17.40
CA ALA A 56 5.18 12.52 16.87
C ALA A 56 4.51 13.58 17.75
N GLU A 57 4.57 13.43 19.07
CA GLU A 57 4.07 14.40 20.03
C GLU A 57 4.78 15.75 19.90
N SER A 58 6.12 15.76 19.85
CA SER A 58 6.89 16.98 19.63
C SER A 58 6.53 17.67 18.31
N LEU A 59 6.28 16.90 17.23
CA LEU A 59 5.86 17.45 15.94
C LEU A 59 4.47 18.10 16.02
N LEU A 60 3.52 17.48 16.74
CA LEU A 60 2.16 17.98 16.90
C LEU A 60 2.10 19.21 17.82
N ILE A 61 2.90 19.26 18.89
CA ILE A 61 3.06 20.47 19.72
C ILE A 61 3.58 21.63 18.87
N ARG A 62 4.59 21.37 18.03
CA ARG A 62 5.15 22.38 17.13
C ARG A 62 4.16 22.81 16.04
N PHE A 63 3.31 21.90 15.55
CA PHE A 63 2.23 22.21 14.63
C PHE A 63 1.21 23.15 15.30
N CYS A 64 0.64 22.75 16.43
CA CYS A 64 -0.38 23.53 17.13
C CYS A 64 0.12 24.91 17.57
N SER A 65 1.35 25.02 18.08
CA SER A 65 1.94 26.30 18.51
C SER A 65 2.20 27.29 17.37
N ARG A 66 2.40 26.81 16.14
CA ARG A 66 2.63 27.66 14.95
C ARG A 66 1.35 27.96 14.17
N PHE A 67 0.26 27.26 14.46
CA PHE A 67 -0.97 27.33 13.68
C PHE A 67 -1.56 28.75 13.63
N GLU A 68 -1.76 29.40 14.79
CA GLU A 68 -2.35 30.75 14.86
C GLU A 68 -1.47 31.83 14.20
N ASN A 69 -0.15 31.63 14.13
CA ASN A 69 0.74 32.57 13.47
C ASN A 69 0.70 32.45 11.94
N LEU A 70 0.45 31.23 11.43
CA LEU A 70 0.47 30.95 9.99
C LEU A 70 -0.92 31.04 9.32
N TYR A 71 -1.97 30.88 10.12
CA TYR A 71 -3.37 30.90 9.71
C TYR A 71 -4.19 31.74 10.67
N GLU A 72 -5.32 32.28 10.22
CA GLU A 72 -6.19 33.09 11.07
C GLU A 72 -6.74 32.29 12.26
N ARG A 73 -6.86 32.95 13.42
CA ARG A 73 -7.40 32.37 14.66
C ARG A 73 -8.77 31.71 14.50
N CYS A 74 -9.59 32.17 13.55
CA CYS A 74 -10.90 31.58 13.25
C CYS A 74 -10.82 30.10 12.81
N PHE A 75 -9.67 29.67 12.26
CA PHE A 75 -9.39 28.30 11.85
C PHE A 75 -8.86 27.41 12.98
N LEU A 76 -8.47 27.98 14.13
CA LEU A 76 -8.05 27.23 15.31
C LEU A 76 -9.28 26.63 16.02
N ARG A 77 -9.79 25.55 15.45
CA ARG A 77 -10.96 24.81 15.95
C ARG A 77 -10.53 23.70 16.91
N LEU A 78 -11.52 23.11 17.60
CA LEU A 78 -11.32 21.97 18.51
C LEU A 78 -10.49 20.84 17.88
N ASN A 79 -10.70 20.55 16.59
CA ASN A 79 -9.99 19.49 15.87
C ASN A 79 -8.47 19.71 15.85
N VAL A 80 -8.00 20.97 15.84
CA VAL A 80 -6.55 21.26 15.90
C VAL A 80 -6.01 20.92 17.29
N HIS A 81 -6.75 21.28 18.34
CA HIS A 81 -6.37 20.93 19.72
C HIS A 81 -6.38 19.41 19.95
N GLN A 82 -7.36 18.70 19.38
CA GLN A 82 -7.46 17.23 19.49
C GLN A 82 -6.22 16.50 18.99
N LEU A 83 -5.45 17.07 18.07
CA LEU A 83 -4.21 16.48 17.58
C LEU A 83 -3.21 16.20 18.70
N LEU A 84 -3.15 17.07 19.72
CA LEU A 84 -2.20 16.93 20.84
C LEU A 84 -2.41 15.64 21.66
N HIS A 85 -3.62 15.08 21.63
CA HIS A 85 -3.99 13.89 22.40
C HIS A 85 -3.77 12.59 21.63
N LEU A 86 -3.49 12.65 20.33
CA LEU A 86 -3.34 11.46 19.49
C LEU A 86 -2.16 10.56 19.88
N PRO A 87 -0.98 11.07 20.29
CA PRO A 87 0.10 10.22 20.79
C PRO A 87 -0.34 9.39 22.00
N ASP A 88 -1.06 9.98 22.95
CA ASP A 88 -1.59 9.26 24.12
C ASP A 88 -2.67 8.25 23.74
N CYS A 89 -3.53 8.58 22.77
CA CYS A 89 -4.46 7.59 22.21
C CYS A 89 -3.70 6.38 21.65
N VAL A 90 -2.57 6.61 20.95
CA VAL A 90 -1.76 5.51 20.39
C VAL A 90 -1.05 4.70 21.47
N ARG A 91 -0.52 5.35 22.52
CA ARG A 91 0.07 4.67 23.68
C ARG A 91 -0.93 3.74 24.37
N ASN A 92 -2.19 4.17 24.48
CA ASN A 92 -3.23 3.43 25.22
C ASN A 92 -4.00 2.40 24.37
N LEU A 93 -4.26 2.68 23.09
CA LEU A 93 -5.17 1.90 22.24
C LEU A 93 -4.45 1.24 21.04
N GLY A 94 -3.15 1.46 20.90
CA GLY A 94 -2.38 1.09 19.72
C GLY A 94 -2.54 2.08 18.55
N PRO A 95 -1.91 1.79 17.39
CA PRO A 95 -1.86 2.72 16.25
C PRO A 95 -3.23 3.27 15.82
N LEU A 96 -3.28 4.48 15.24
CA LEU A 96 -4.54 5.17 14.91
C LEU A 96 -5.51 4.33 14.05
N TYR A 97 -4.99 3.38 13.28
CA TYR A 97 -5.80 2.51 12.45
C TYR A 97 -6.65 1.49 13.23
N THR A 98 -6.32 1.20 14.49
CA THR A 98 -7.02 0.20 15.30
C THR A 98 -8.36 0.68 15.83
N HIS A 99 -8.53 2.00 15.93
CA HIS A 99 -9.69 2.66 16.53
C HIS A 99 -10.30 3.70 15.59
N SER A 100 -10.08 3.55 14.28
CA SER A 100 -10.71 4.40 13.27
C SER A 100 -12.16 4.00 12.98
N CYS A 101 -12.97 4.98 12.58
CA CYS A 101 -14.39 4.76 12.26
C CYS A 101 -14.62 4.01 10.94
N PHE A 102 -13.58 3.79 10.11
CA PHE A 102 -13.73 3.13 8.81
C PHE A 102 -14.42 1.77 8.91
N SER A 103 -14.01 0.94 9.88
CA SER A 103 -14.61 -0.38 10.08
C SER A 103 -16.11 -0.31 10.41
N PHE A 104 -16.54 0.71 11.16
CA PHE A 104 -17.94 0.94 11.50
C PHE A 104 -18.72 1.48 10.28
N GLU A 105 -18.15 2.40 9.52
CA GLU A 105 -18.74 2.92 8.28
C GLU A 105 -18.94 1.81 7.24
N SER A 106 -17.95 0.95 7.03
CA SER A 106 -18.07 -0.21 6.14
C SER A 106 -19.18 -1.16 6.59
N LYS A 107 -19.28 -1.45 7.90
CA LYS A 107 -20.37 -2.27 8.48
C LYS A 107 -21.73 -1.60 8.30
N ASN A 108 -21.84 -0.30 8.54
CA ASN A 108 -23.08 0.45 8.30
C ASN A 108 -23.51 0.33 6.83
N GLY A 109 -22.57 0.40 5.88
CA GLY A 109 -22.84 0.18 4.47
C GLY A 109 -23.41 -1.22 4.16
N ILE A 110 -23.00 -2.26 4.89
CA ILE A 110 -23.56 -3.61 4.76
C ILE A 110 -24.98 -3.66 5.33
N VAL A 111 -25.18 -3.15 6.55
CA VAL A 111 -26.49 -3.14 7.22
C VAL A 111 -27.53 -2.38 6.37
N LEU A 112 -27.17 -1.20 5.86
CA LEU A 112 -28.07 -0.40 5.03
C LEU A 112 -28.49 -1.12 3.73
N LYS A 113 -27.61 -1.93 3.13
CA LYS A 113 -27.95 -2.74 1.94
C LYS A 113 -28.91 -3.89 2.24
N MET A 114 -29.00 -4.33 3.49
CA MET A 114 -29.94 -5.37 3.91
C MET A 114 -31.35 -4.83 4.16
N ILE A 115 -31.51 -3.51 4.31
CA ILE A 115 -32.80 -2.85 4.47
C ILE A 115 -33.40 -2.62 3.08
N ARG A 116 -34.53 -3.27 2.77
CA ARG A 116 -35.12 -3.29 1.42
C ARG A 116 -36.37 -2.44 1.26
N GLY A 117 -36.84 -1.78 2.32
CA GLY A 117 -38.03 -0.93 2.29
C GLY A 117 -38.28 -0.17 3.59
N SER A 118 -39.31 0.68 3.59
CA SER A 118 -39.65 1.59 4.69
C SER A 118 -40.55 1.00 5.78
N GLN A 119 -41.05 -0.23 5.59
CA GLN A 119 -41.91 -0.90 6.55
C GLN A 119 -41.08 -1.69 7.57
N SER A 120 -41.42 -1.59 8.87
CA SER A 120 -40.76 -2.35 9.95
C SER A 120 -39.23 -2.30 9.89
N ILE A 121 -38.69 -1.09 9.76
CA ILE A 121 -37.24 -0.84 9.61
C ILE A 121 -36.47 -1.38 10.82
N ASP A 122 -37.03 -1.23 12.02
CA ASP A 122 -36.55 -1.79 13.27
C ASP A 122 -36.33 -3.31 13.18
N THR A 123 -37.34 -4.07 12.73
CA THR A 123 -37.23 -5.52 12.56
C THR A 123 -36.20 -5.88 11.48
N GLN A 124 -36.13 -5.12 10.39
CA GLN A 124 -35.14 -5.33 9.34
C GLN A 124 -33.70 -5.13 9.86
N ILE A 125 -33.47 -4.08 10.65
CA ILE A 125 -32.16 -3.81 11.28
C ILE A 125 -31.78 -4.93 12.24
N ILE A 126 -32.68 -5.31 13.15
CA ILE A 126 -32.42 -6.38 14.13
C ILE A 126 -32.09 -7.69 13.41
N THR A 127 -32.86 -8.03 12.37
CA THR A 127 -32.65 -9.24 11.57
C THR A 127 -31.30 -9.19 10.86
N ALA A 128 -30.95 -8.06 10.22
CA ALA A 128 -29.67 -7.88 9.54
C ALA A 128 -28.47 -8.07 10.48
N ILE A 129 -28.50 -7.41 11.64
CA ILE A 129 -27.45 -7.53 12.66
C ILE A 129 -27.34 -8.97 13.16
N SER A 130 -28.49 -9.60 13.44
CA SER A 130 -28.55 -11.00 13.89
C SER A 130 -27.93 -11.94 12.87
N PHE A 131 -28.22 -11.78 11.58
CA PHE A 131 -27.60 -12.55 10.51
C PHE A 131 -26.08 -12.35 10.45
N ILE A 132 -25.62 -11.09 10.46
CA ILE A 132 -24.18 -10.77 10.39
C ILE A 132 -23.41 -11.40 11.56
N GLN A 133 -23.99 -11.38 12.77
CA GLN A 133 -23.34 -11.92 13.96
C GLN A 133 -23.43 -13.45 14.07
N LYS A 134 -24.57 -14.05 13.71
CA LYS A 134 -24.82 -15.49 13.90
C LYS A 134 -24.38 -16.38 12.76
N LEU A 135 -24.30 -15.86 11.54
CA LEU A 135 -23.88 -16.65 10.38
C LEU A 135 -22.46 -17.26 10.56
N PRO A 136 -21.45 -16.54 11.07
CA PRO A 136 -20.12 -17.12 11.35
C PRO A 136 -20.17 -18.23 12.40
N GLU A 137 -20.97 -18.07 13.46
CA GLU A 137 -21.14 -19.09 14.51
C GLU A 137 -21.78 -20.36 13.95
N LEU A 138 -22.82 -20.21 13.12
CA LEU A 138 -23.50 -21.33 12.46
C LEU A 138 -22.57 -22.05 11.49
N LYS A 139 -21.81 -21.31 10.68
CA LYS A 139 -20.80 -21.89 9.79
C LYS A 139 -19.81 -22.75 10.56
N GLN A 140 -19.27 -22.26 11.67
CA GLN A 140 -18.30 -23.00 12.48
C GLN A 140 -18.88 -24.28 13.10
N LYS A 141 -20.16 -24.27 13.48
CA LYS A 141 -20.83 -25.42 14.10
C LYS A 141 -21.33 -26.45 13.09
N CYS A 142 -21.83 -25.98 11.95
CA CYS A 142 -22.55 -26.81 10.98
C CYS A 142 -21.69 -27.26 9.80
N ILE A 143 -20.56 -26.60 9.54
CA ILE A 143 -19.71 -26.89 8.39
C ILE A 143 -18.35 -27.41 8.86
N VAL A 144 -18.00 -28.61 8.40
CA VAL A 144 -16.69 -29.20 8.64
C VAL A 144 -15.62 -28.38 7.90
N LYS A 145 -14.56 -27.99 8.61
CA LYS A 145 -13.43 -27.25 8.02
C LYS A 145 -12.84 -28.01 6.83
N ASP A 146 -12.52 -27.26 5.77
CA ASP A 146 -11.90 -27.77 4.53
C ASP A 146 -12.76 -28.76 3.72
N SER A 147 -14.05 -28.85 4.04
CA SER A 147 -15.04 -29.51 3.17
C SER A 147 -15.33 -28.69 1.91
N GLU A 148 -15.91 -29.32 0.90
CA GLU A 148 -16.40 -28.64 -0.32
C GLU A 148 -17.39 -27.52 0.01
N ILE A 149 -18.23 -27.72 1.04
CA ILE A 149 -19.19 -26.73 1.51
C ILE A 149 -18.47 -25.54 2.17
N ASP A 150 -17.42 -25.78 2.98
CA ASP A 150 -16.60 -24.70 3.56
C ASP A 150 -15.90 -23.88 2.46
N MET A 151 -15.37 -24.55 1.44
CA MET A 151 -14.79 -23.89 0.27
C MET A 151 -15.82 -23.03 -0.48
N LEU A 152 -17.03 -23.55 -0.70
CA LEU A 152 -18.12 -22.79 -1.31
C LEU A 152 -18.51 -21.57 -0.47
N CYS A 153 -18.67 -21.73 0.85
CA CYS A 153 -18.97 -20.62 1.75
C CYS A 153 -17.86 -19.55 1.74
N LYS A 154 -16.58 -19.97 1.74
CA LYS A 154 -15.44 -19.05 1.61
C LYS A 154 -15.49 -18.24 0.31
N ILE A 155 -15.90 -18.86 -0.81
CA ILE A 155 -16.07 -18.20 -2.11
C ILE A 155 -17.22 -17.19 -2.09
N ILE A 156 -18.35 -17.53 -1.46
CA ILE A 156 -19.53 -16.64 -1.38
C ILE A 156 -19.26 -15.43 -0.48
N GLU A 157 -18.62 -15.65 0.66
CA GLU A 157 -18.29 -14.58 1.62
C GLU A 157 -17.23 -13.62 1.08
N ASN A 158 -16.31 -14.12 0.24
CA ASN A 158 -15.25 -13.34 -0.37
C ASN A 158 -15.33 -13.45 -1.90
N PRO A 159 -16.31 -12.79 -2.55
CA PRO A 159 -16.45 -12.85 -4.00
C PRO A 159 -15.25 -12.25 -4.74
N SER A 160 -14.48 -11.41 -4.05
CA SER A 160 -13.22 -10.80 -4.51
C SER A 160 -11.97 -11.57 -4.06
N PHE A 161 -12.10 -12.78 -3.50
CA PHE A 161 -10.94 -13.56 -3.04
C PHE A 161 -9.94 -13.73 -4.18
N LEU A 162 -8.71 -13.29 -3.93
CA LEU A 162 -7.62 -13.44 -4.87
C LEU A 162 -7.37 -14.94 -5.08
N LYS A 163 -7.68 -15.41 -6.29
CA LYS A 163 -7.36 -16.78 -6.69
C LYS A 163 -5.85 -16.91 -6.82
N ARG A 164 -5.23 -17.46 -5.78
CA ARG A 164 -3.81 -17.83 -5.77
C ARG A 164 -3.58 -18.89 -6.85
N GLY A 165 -2.63 -18.61 -7.74
CA GLY A 165 -2.14 -19.56 -8.73
C GLY A 165 -1.03 -20.43 -8.13
N GLN A 166 0.00 -20.69 -8.93
CA GLN A 166 1.16 -21.46 -8.51
C GLN A 166 1.89 -20.79 -7.34
N LYS A 167 2.20 -21.57 -6.30
CA LYS A 167 3.12 -21.16 -5.21
C LYS A 167 4.54 -21.15 -5.76
N LEU A 168 5.20 -20.00 -5.69
CA LEU A 168 6.62 -19.86 -6.04
C LEU A 168 7.51 -20.19 -4.87
N ASP A 169 7.09 -19.72 -3.69
CA ASP A 169 7.85 -19.82 -2.45
C ASP A 169 6.92 -19.58 -1.27
N ASP A 170 7.42 -19.69 -0.04
CA ASP A 170 6.62 -19.39 1.14
C ASP A 170 6.20 -17.92 1.18
N GLY A 171 4.89 -17.69 1.28
CA GLY A 171 4.28 -16.35 1.17
C GLY A 171 4.31 -15.73 -0.23
N ILE A 172 4.70 -16.45 -1.29
CA ILE A 172 4.79 -15.92 -2.66
C ILE A 172 3.94 -16.75 -3.65
N TYR A 173 2.93 -16.13 -4.24
CA TYR A 173 2.00 -16.78 -5.17
C TYR A 173 1.83 -15.99 -6.47
N ILE A 174 1.86 -16.68 -7.61
CA ILE A 174 1.49 -16.08 -8.91
C ILE A 174 0.00 -15.76 -8.91
N LEU A 175 -0.37 -14.60 -9.46
CA LEU A 175 -1.76 -14.17 -9.60
C LEU A 175 -2.17 -14.00 -11.07
N GLY A 176 -3.00 -14.92 -11.56
CA GLY A 176 -3.46 -14.95 -12.95
C GLY A 176 -2.65 -15.89 -13.81
N ALA A 177 -2.71 -15.70 -15.13
CA ALA A 177 -2.08 -16.59 -16.10
C ALA A 177 -0.60 -16.25 -16.33
N SER A 178 0.22 -17.28 -16.51
CA SER A 178 1.57 -17.17 -17.04
C SER A 178 1.56 -17.31 -18.57
N TYR A 179 2.55 -16.74 -19.23
CA TYR A 179 2.69 -16.78 -20.69
C TYR A 179 4.17 -16.85 -21.10
N GLY A 180 4.44 -17.33 -22.32
CA GLY A 180 5.79 -17.30 -22.89
C GLY A 180 6.15 -15.88 -23.34
N ARG A 181 7.32 -15.38 -22.94
CA ARG A 181 7.84 -14.06 -23.31
C ARG A 181 9.26 -14.18 -23.85
N CYS A 182 9.54 -13.51 -24.97
CA CYS A 182 10.90 -13.23 -25.41
C CYS A 182 11.35 -11.87 -24.87
N LEU A 183 12.57 -11.80 -24.35
CA LEU A 183 13.12 -10.57 -23.79
C LEU A 183 13.64 -9.64 -24.90
N THR A 184 13.54 -8.33 -24.69
CA THR A 184 14.17 -7.33 -25.56
C THR A 184 15.68 -7.26 -25.34
N ASN A 185 16.46 -6.66 -26.25
CA ASN A 185 17.92 -6.56 -26.10
C ASN A 185 18.35 -5.88 -24.78
N ASN A 186 17.62 -4.86 -24.34
CA ASN A 186 17.91 -4.17 -23.07
C ASN A 186 17.59 -5.06 -21.85
N GLU A 187 16.49 -5.81 -21.91
CA GLU A 187 16.11 -6.77 -20.87
C GLU A 187 17.11 -7.94 -20.80
N VAL A 188 17.58 -8.43 -21.96
CA VAL A 188 18.63 -9.45 -22.05
C VAL A 188 19.93 -8.94 -21.43
N GLY A 189 20.32 -7.70 -21.74
CA GLY A 189 21.52 -7.07 -21.14
C GLY A 189 21.42 -6.96 -19.62
N ALA A 190 20.27 -6.55 -19.09
CA ALA A 190 20.04 -6.49 -17.64
C ALA A 190 20.06 -7.89 -16.99
N LEU A 191 19.50 -8.90 -17.66
CA LEU A 191 19.54 -10.29 -17.18
C LEU A 191 20.96 -10.87 -17.20
N GLN A 192 21.74 -10.60 -18.26
CA GLN A 192 23.15 -10.97 -18.37
C GLN A 192 23.97 -10.36 -17.24
N GLN A 193 23.74 -9.08 -16.94
CA GLN A 193 24.41 -8.40 -15.84
C GLN A 193 24.12 -9.07 -14.48
N PHE A 194 22.88 -9.51 -14.26
CA PHE A 194 22.48 -10.21 -13.04
C PHE A 194 23.03 -11.64 -12.95
N LEU A 195 22.93 -12.42 -14.03
CA LEU A 195 23.36 -13.83 -14.07
C LEU A 195 24.89 -13.99 -14.16
N LYS A 196 25.61 -12.97 -14.64
CA LYS A 196 27.05 -12.99 -14.94
C LYS A 196 27.45 -14.02 -16.00
N HIS A 197 26.49 -14.50 -16.78
CA HIS A 197 26.68 -15.39 -17.93
C HIS A 197 25.55 -15.16 -18.94
N ASP A 198 25.71 -15.69 -20.15
CA ASP A 198 24.70 -15.54 -21.19
C ASP A 198 23.43 -16.36 -20.88
N PRO A 199 22.24 -15.85 -21.23
CA PRO A 199 21.00 -16.56 -21.01
C PRO A 199 20.90 -17.73 -22.00
N ILE A 200 20.56 -18.92 -21.49
CA ILE A 200 20.55 -20.17 -22.26
C ILE A 200 19.29 -20.28 -23.14
N VAL A 201 18.21 -19.60 -22.75
CA VAL A 201 16.89 -19.73 -23.37
C VAL A 201 16.41 -18.37 -23.88
N ASN A 202 15.76 -18.35 -25.04
CA ASN A 202 15.20 -17.13 -25.64
C ASN A 202 13.78 -16.81 -25.16
N THR A 203 13.06 -17.81 -24.65
CA THR A 203 11.67 -17.70 -24.19
C THR A 203 11.56 -18.08 -22.72
N TYR A 204 10.96 -17.19 -21.92
CA TYR A 204 10.78 -17.36 -20.49
C TYR A 204 9.29 -17.47 -20.13
N THR A 205 8.98 -18.22 -19.07
CA THR A 205 7.66 -18.18 -18.45
C THR A 205 7.54 -16.88 -17.66
N SER A 206 6.69 -15.97 -18.13
CA SER A 206 6.47 -14.64 -17.58
C SER A 206 5.08 -14.50 -16.94
N PHE A 207 4.96 -13.63 -15.95
CA PHE A 207 3.70 -13.27 -15.30
C PHE A 207 3.78 -11.85 -14.76
N ASN A 208 2.61 -11.22 -14.57
CA ASN A 208 2.54 -9.78 -14.27
C ASN A 208 2.04 -9.45 -12.86
N ARG A 209 1.68 -10.44 -12.04
CA ARG A 209 1.15 -10.16 -10.70
C ARG A 209 1.56 -11.24 -9.72
N VAL A 210 1.88 -10.79 -8.51
CA VAL A 210 2.30 -11.66 -7.41
C VAL A 210 1.66 -11.19 -6.12
N GLU A 211 1.23 -12.15 -5.31
CA GLU A 211 1.01 -11.97 -3.88
C GLU A 211 2.33 -12.28 -3.16
N TYR A 212 2.91 -11.28 -2.49
CA TYR A 212 4.18 -11.35 -1.76
C TYR A 212 3.92 -10.93 -0.32
N GLY A 213 3.78 -11.89 0.59
CA GLY A 213 3.34 -11.66 1.96
C GLY A 213 1.97 -10.97 2.00
N ALA A 214 1.93 -9.73 2.52
CA ALA A 214 0.73 -8.89 2.54
C ALA A 214 0.59 -7.97 1.30
N TYR A 215 1.51 -8.05 0.34
CA TYR A 215 1.58 -7.15 -0.80
C TYR A 215 1.06 -7.83 -2.06
N VAL A 216 0.18 -7.14 -2.79
CA VAL A 216 -0.12 -7.48 -4.19
C VAL A 216 0.64 -6.51 -5.08
N ILE A 217 1.58 -7.05 -5.84
CA ILE A 217 2.49 -6.29 -6.72
C ILE A 217 2.12 -6.57 -8.17
N TYR A 218 2.06 -5.51 -8.97
CA TYR A 218 1.65 -5.55 -10.37
C TYR A 218 2.81 -5.09 -11.25
N GLY A 219 3.04 -5.77 -12.36
CA GLY A 219 3.88 -5.29 -13.43
C GLY A 219 3.22 -4.13 -14.17
N THR A 220 4.01 -3.15 -14.61
CA THR A 220 3.53 -2.03 -15.44
C THR A 220 2.89 -2.50 -16.74
N GLU A 221 3.23 -3.69 -17.22
CA GLU A 221 2.64 -4.29 -18.43
C GLU A 221 1.22 -4.84 -18.22
N TYR A 222 0.72 -4.85 -16.98
CA TYR A 222 -0.62 -5.33 -16.67
C TYR A 222 -1.70 -4.29 -17.03
N SER A 223 -2.11 -4.29 -18.29
CA SER A 223 -3.05 -3.31 -18.88
C SER A 223 -4.44 -3.20 -18.21
N ARG A 224 -4.88 -4.22 -17.47
CA ARG A 224 -6.22 -4.22 -16.83
C ARG A 224 -6.28 -3.37 -15.56
N MET A 225 -5.13 -2.99 -14.98
CA MET A 225 -5.11 -2.18 -13.76
C MET A 225 -5.02 -0.69 -14.08
N ILE A 226 -6.19 -0.07 -14.29
CA ILE A 226 -6.30 1.34 -14.70
C ILE A 226 -6.51 2.26 -13.48
N LYS A 227 -7.09 1.73 -12.39
CA LYS A 227 -7.50 2.53 -11.23
C LYS A 227 -6.45 2.72 -10.14
N ARG A 228 -5.46 1.81 -10.02
CA ARG A 228 -4.42 1.89 -8.98
C ARG A 228 -3.08 1.52 -9.59
N ASN A 229 -2.04 2.28 -9.26
CA ASN A 229 -0.68 1.91 -9.59
C ASN A 229 -0.01 1.23 -8.38
N ASN A 230 0.22 -0.07 -8.50
CA ASN A 230 0.89 -0.90 -7.49
C ASN A 230 2.18 -1.55 -8.06
N SER A 231 2.81 -0.91 -9.04
CA SER A 231 4.10 -1.35 -9.60
C SER A 231 5.30 -0.87 -8.79
N ALA A 232 5.16 0.26 -8.09
CA ALA A 232 6.26 0.86 -7.36
C ALA A 232 6.63 0.03 -6.11
N VAL A 233 7.92 -0.27 -5.98
CA VAL A 233 8.49 -1.10 -4.93
C VAL A 233 9.77 -0.50 -4.37
N CYS A 234 10.02 -0.81 -3.10
CA CYS A 234 11.29 -0.66 -2.42
C CYS A 234 11.92 -2.05 -2.34
N TYR A 235 13.20 -2.17 -2.68
CA TYR A 235 13.91 -3.44 -2.72
C TYR A 235 15.38 -3.28 -2.32
N GLN A 236 16.01 -4.39 -1.97
CA GLN A 236 17.42 -4.46 -1.63
C GLN A 236 18.24 -4.63 -2.92
N GLY A 237 18.96 -3.58 -3.31
CA GLY A 237 19.97 -3.63 -4.37
C GLY A 237 21.36 -3.97 -3.82
N GLU A 238 22.35 -4.01 -4.72
CA GLU A 238 23.75 -4.32 -4.37
C GLU A 238 24.38 -3.27 -3.45
N SER A 239 24.03 -2.00 -3.62
CA SER A 239 24.60 -0.85 -2.90
C SER A 239 23.72 -0.32 -1.76
N GLY A 240 22.58 -0.97 -1.49
CA GLY A 240 21.65 -0.57 -0.44
C GLY A 240 20.19 -0.62 -0.87
N ILE A 241 19.36 0.20 -0.21
CA ILE A 241 17.93 0.28 -0.49
C ILE A 241 17.68 1.06 -1.78
N CYS A 242 16.93 0.47 -2.70
CA CYS A 242 16.60 1.03 -4.00
C CYS A 242 15.08 1.10 -4.20
N PHE A 243 14.66 1.90 -5.18
CA PHE A 243 13.27 2.07 -5.58
C PHE A 243 13.12 1.82 -7.07
N GLY A 244 11.96 1.33 -7.47
CA GLY A 244 11.71 1.04 -8.87
C GLY A 244 10.26 0.68 -9.15
N GLU A 245 9.91 0.64 -10.43
CA GLU A 245 8.63 0.11 -10.89
C GLU A 245 8.82 -1.30 -11.46
N VAL A 246 8.07 -2.26 -10.93
CA VAL A 246 8.07 -3.62 -11.47
C VAL A 246 7.49 -3.61 -12.86
N MET A 247 8.24 -4.12 -13.84
CA MET A 247 7.80 -4.26 -15.22
C MET A 247 6.99 -5.56 -15.39
N PHE A 248 7.62 -6.68 -15.05
CA PHE A 248 7.06 -8.04 -15.08
C PHE A 248 7.97 -8.97 -14.26
N PHE A 249 7.55 -10.23 -14.14
CA PHE A 249 8.29 -11.29 -13.46
C PHE A 249 8.53 -12.46 -14.41
N ILE A 250 9.63 -13.18 -14.22
CA ILE A 250 9.93 -14.40 -14.99
C ILE A 250 10.35 -15.55 -14.07
N LEU A 251 10.18 -16.78 -14.56
CA LEU A 251 10.86 -17.95 -14.06
C LEU A 251 12.10 -18.22 -14.90
N CYS A 252 13.27 -18.10 -14.29
CA CYS A 252 14.55 -18.40 -14.95
C CYS A 252 15.09 -19.73 -14.40
N GLN A 253 15.50 -20.64 -15.27
CA GLN A 253 16.25 -21.82 -14.87
C GLN A 253 17.73 -21.50 -14.83
N ASN A 254 18.39 -21.79 -13.71
CA ASN A 254 19.84 -21.67 -13.61
C ASN A 254 20.54 -22.93 -14.18
N THR A 255 21.85 -22.89 -14.36
CA THR A 255 22.68 -24.03 -14.84
C THR A 255 22.50 -25.31 -14.02
N SER A 256 22.08 -25.19 -12.76
CA SER A 256 21.76 -26.32 -11.87
C SER A 256 20.30 -26.83 -11.97
N ASN A 257 19.53 -26.45 -13.00
CA ASN A 257 18.09 -26.75 -13.18
C ASN A 257 17.16 -26.23 -12.07
N ILE A 258 17.64 -25.36 -11.19
CA ILE A 258 16.82 -24.71 -10.18
C ILE A 258 16.06 -23.56 -10.84
N VAL A 259 14.73 -23.56 -10.73
CA VAL A 259 13.87 -22.47 -11.18
C VAL A 259 13.88 -21.37 -10.13
N GLN A 260 14.35 -20.18 -10.50
CA GLN A 260 14.34 -18.99 -9.65
C GLN A 260 13.38 -17.93 -10.20
N PRO A 261 12.50 -17.36 -9.37
CA PRO A 261 11.65 -16.25 -9.75
C PRO A 261 12.43 -14.92 -9.71
N LEU A 262 12.55 -14.29 -10.88
CA LEU A 262 13.21 -12.99 -11.04
C LEU A 262 12.18 -11.90 -11.33
N VAL A 263 12.51 -10.68 -10.91
CA VAL A 263 11.71 -9.48 -11.17
C VAL A 263 12.51 -8.50 -12.02
N PHE A 264 11.87 -7.96 -13.04
CA PHE A 264 12.40 -6.88 -13.87
C PHE A 264 11.86 -5.56 -13.34
N ILE A 265 12.75 -4.63 -13.03
CA ILE A 265 12.44 -3.38 -12.36
C ILE A 265 13.02 -2.22 -13.18
N LYS A 266 12.18 -1.24 -13.51
CA LYS A 266 12.64 0.06 -14.02
C LYS A 266 13.11 0.90 -12.84
N LYS A 267 14.41 1.25 -12.80
CA LYS A 267 15.02 1.94 -11.65
C LYS A 267 14.44 3.35 -11.47
N LEU A 268 14.20 3.71 -10.21
CA LEU A 268 13.91 5.06 -9.77
C LEU A 268 15.09 5.55 -8.94
N PHE A 269 15.82 6.55 -9.45
CA PHE A 269 17.02 7.04 -8.80
C PHE A 269 16.68 8.01 -7.66
N CYS A 270 17.09 7.67 -6.44
CA CYS A 270 16.93 8.51 -5.26
C CYS A 270 18.27 9.11 -4.86
N ARG A 271 18.45 10.42 -5.04
CA ARG A 271 19.73 11.11 -4.74
C ARG A 271 20.07 11.12 -3.26
N ASN A 272 19.07 11.42 -2.42
CA ASN A 272 19.25 11.62 -0.99
C ASN A 272 18.32 10.65 -0.24
N TYR A 273 18.69 9.38 -0.19
CA TYR A 273 17.96 8.42 0.61
C TYR A 273 18.07 8.78 2.10
N ASN A 274 16.92 8.85 2.77
CA ASN A 274 16.83 8.97 4.21
C ASN A 274 15.74 7.99 4.68
N GLU A 275 16.11 7.08 5.58
CA GLU A 275 15.22 6.03 6.06
C GLU A 275 14.05 6.60 6.87
N ASP A 276 14.27 7.68 7.61
CA ASP A 276 13.27 8.36 8.44
C ASP A 276 12.22 9.11 7.62
N LEU A 277 12.49 9.34 6.33
CA LEU A 277 11.56 10.00 5.44
C LEU A 277 10.64 8.98 4.77
N HIS A 278 9.37 9.32 4.73
CA HIS A 278 8.34 8.52 4.09
C HIS A 278 7.90 9.08 2.73
N ILE A 279 8.29 10.30 2.38
CA ILE A 279 8.16 10.90 1.04
C ILE A 279 9.56 11.22 0.54
N LEU A 280 9.98 10.56 -0.54
CA LEU A 280 11.31 10.69 -1.12
C LEU A 280 11.23 11.15 -2.56
N SER A 281 12.01 12.16 -2.93
CA SER A 281 12.11 12.58 -4.33
C SER A 281 12.97 11.59 -5.10
N VAL A 282 12.44 11.12 -6.22
CA VAL A 282 13.13 10.21 -7.14
C VAL A 282 13.12 10.79 -8.56
N THR A 283 14.05 10.34 -9.39
CA THR A 283 14.04 10.62 -10.82
C THR A 283 13.81 9.33 -11.60
N GLU A 284 12.89 9.39 -12.56
CA GLU A 284 12.63 8.26 -13.45
C GLU A 284 13.82 8.03 -14.37
N THR A 285 14.26 6.78 -14.46
CA THR A 285 15.35 6.36 -15.36
C THR A 285 14.82 5.33 -16.35
N ASN A 286 15.54 5.11 -17.46
CA ASN A 286 15.24 4.01 -18.38
C ASN A 286 16.06 2.75 -18.06
N ASP A 287 16.78 2.75 -16.94
CA ASP A 287 17.64 1.66 -16.55
C ASP A 287 16.80 0.50 -16.01
N ILE A 288 17.07 -0.69 -16.53
CA ILE A 288 16.41 -1.92 -16.11
C ILE A 288 17.35 -2.66 -15.16
N GLU A 289 16.84 -3.03 -13.99
CA GLU A 289 17.50 -3.93 -13.06
C GLU A 289 16.74 -5.24 -12.99
N VAL A 290 17.50 -6.33 -12.91
CA VAL A 290 16.95 -7.64 -12.56
C VAL A 290 17.35 -7.94 -11.13
N ALA A 291 16.38 -8.38 -10.34
CA ALA A 291 16.62 -8.80 -8.97
C ALA A 291 15.88 -10.10 -8.66
N HIS A 292 16.32 -10.80 -7.62
CA HIS A 292 15.56 -11.94 -7.11
C HIS A 292 14.27 -11.45 -6.46
N ILE A 293 13.15 -12.16 -6.59
CA ILE A 293 11.86 -11.69 -6.04
C ILE A 293 11.91 -11.46 -4.52
N ARG A 294 12.76 -12.20 -3.80
CA ARG A 294 12.97 -12.05 -2.34
C ARG A 294 13.72 -10.76 -1.95
N SER A 295 14.30 -10.04 -2.90
CA SER A 295 14.90 -8.72 -2.64
C SER A 295 13.84 -7.64 -2.41
N LEU A 296 12.58 -7.89 -2.78
CA LEU A 296 11.49 -6.94 -2.58
C LEU A 296 11.20 -6.80 -1.08
N LEU A 297 11.27 -5.56 -0.59
CA LEU A 297 11.08 -5.22 0.83
C LEU A 297 9.64 -4.77 1.10
N SER A 298 9.14 -3.83 0.30
CA SER A 298 7.79 -3.29 0.45
C SER A 298 7.28 -2.65 -0.83
N SER A 299 5.97 -2.63 -1.04
CA SER A 299 5.37 -1.76 -2.06
C SER A 299 5.41 -0.29 -1.64
N CYS A 300 5.44 0.64 -2.59
CA CYS A 300 5.31 2.07 -2.34
C CYS A 300 4.26 2.69 -3.28
N MET A 301 3.89 3.95 -3.02
CA MET A 301 3.10 4.75 -3.96
C MET A 301 4.04 5.64 -4.76
N LEU A 302 3.92 5.63 -6.09
CA LEU A 302 4.64 6.56 -6.97
C LEU A 302 3.71 7.71 -7.38
N VAL A 303 4.17 8.93 -7.12
CA VAL A 303 3.52 10.18 -7.56
C VAL A 303 4.42 10.82 -8.61
N ALA A 304 4.04 10.66 -9.88
CA ALA A 304 4.78 11.20 -11.02
C ALA A 304 4.15 12.51 -11.52
N TYR A 305 4.98 13.46 -11.94
CA TYR A 305 4.54 14.71 -12.56
C TYR A 305 4.56 14.58 -14.08
N PRO A 306 3.42 14.72 -14.76
CA PRO A 306 3.38 14.70 -16.21
C PRO A 306 4.35 15.74 -16.80
N GLY A 307 5.22 15.30 -17.71
CA GLY A 307 6.16 16.18 -18.41
C GLY A 307 7.44 16.53 -17.66
N THR A 308 7.70 15.98 -16.47
CA THR A 308 9.00 16.10 -15.80
C THR A 308 9.56 14.73 -15.43
N GLN A 309 10.89 14.62 -15.32
CA GLN A 309 11.53 13.39 -14.80
C GLN A 309 11.49 13.30 -13.26
N LYS A 310 10.93 14.31 -12.58
CA LYS A 310 10.89 14.34 -11.11
C LYS A 310 9.60 13.68 -10.64
N SER A 311 9.76 12.67 -9.82
CA SER A 311 8.67 11.90 -9.22
C SER A 311 8.94 11.74 -7.73
N PHE A 312 7.96 11.25 -6.98
CA PHE A 312 8.08 11.00 -5.55
C PHE A 312 7.62 9.60 -5.22
N VAL A 313 8.39 8.92 -4.37
CA VAL A 313 8.01 7.64 -3.79
C VAL A 313 7.54 7.89 -2.36
N CYS A 314 6.31 7.47 -2.08
CA CYS A 314 5.69 7.57 -0.76
C CYS A 314 5.57 6.16 -0.15
N LYS A 315 6.21 5.94 1.00
CA LYS A 315 6.09 4.70 1.78
C LYS A 315 4.73 4.64 2.45
N PHE A 316 4.13 3.46 2.54
CA PHE A 316 2.88 3.25 3.27
C PHE A 316 3.18 3.13 4.78
N PRO A 317 2.46 3.83 5.68
CA PRO A 317 2.60 3.61 7.11
C PRO A 317 2.06 2.24 7.54
N ASN A 318 0.97 1.80 6.89
CA ASN A 318 0.40 0.46 7.01
C ASN A 318 -0.46 0.14 5.77
N ARG A 319 -0.88 -1.13 5.64
CA ARG A 319 -1.85 -1.61 4.64
C ARG A 319 -3.10 -2.25 5.26
N LEU A 320 -3.31 -2.03 6.56
CA LEU A 320 -4.40 -2.64 7.31
C LEU A 320 -5.69 -1.83 7.22
N GLU A 321 -5.57 -0.52 7.00
CA GLU A 321 -6.71 0.34 6.73
C GLU A 321 -7.13 0.29 5.26
N SER A 322 -8.34 -0.20 5.04
CA SER A 322 -9.06 -0.11 3.78
C SER A 322 -10.45 0.46 4.04
N ASP A 323 -10.86 1.41 3.20
CA ASP A 323 -12.25 1.84 3.03
C ASP A 323 -12.94 0.93 1.99
#